data_AF-A4YYP5-F1
#
_entry.id   AF-A4YYP5-F1
#
_cell.length_a   1.000
_cell.length_b   1.000
_cell.length_c   1.000
_cell.angle_alpha   90.00
_cell.angle_beta   90.00
_cell.angle_gamma   90.00
#
_symmetry.space_group_name_H-M   'P 1'
#
loop_
_entity.id
_entity.type
_entity.pdbx_description
1 polymer ?
#
loop_
_entity_poly.entity_id
_entity_poly.type
_entity_poly.pdbx_seq_one_letter_code
_entity_poly.pdbx_strand_id
1 'polypeptide(L)'
;MQYFVVMIDYGRRGREAVVDPDLTRRDVVARIASGEYDNISFIHEIAGHSVADITADLLSEARPPEIDTSDADLQAGRSDHMRDLRKHERA
;
A
#
# COMPACT_ATOMS: atom_id res chain seq x y z
N MET A 1 -10.59 16.57 -19.87
CA MET A 1 -10.06 15.23 -19.56
C MET A 1 -9.18 15.36 -18.33
N GLN A 2 -9.33 14.42 -17.39
CA GLN A 2 -8.57 14.36 -16.14
C GLN A 2 -7.76 13.07 -16.19
N TYR A 3 -6.47 13.12 -15.89
CA TYR A 3 -5.62 11.94 -15.87
C TYR A 3 -4.45 12.12 -14.91
N PHE A 4 -3.79 11.02 -14.59
CA PHE A 4 -2.69 10.99 -13.64
C PHE A 4 -1.39 10.65 -14.36
N VAL A 5 -0.33 11.30 -13.92
CA VAL A 5 1.05 10.99 -14.32
C VAL A 5 1.78 10.51 -13.09
N VAL A 6 2.13 9.23 -13.08
CA VAL A 6 2.92 8.61 -12.01
C VAL A 6 4.34 8.48 -12.51
N MET A 7 5.28 9.13 -11.82
CA MET A 7 6.71 8.98 -12.10
C MET A 7 7.33 7.97 -11.15
N ILE A 8 7.88 6.91 -11.70
CA ILE A 8 8.57 5.84 -10.96
C ILE A 8 10.07 5.98 -11.20
N ASP A 9 10.87 5.93 -10.13
CA ASP A 9 12.33 5.95 -10.21
C ASP A 9 12.90 4.54 -9.99
N TYR A 10 13.47 3.95 -11.04
CA TYR A 10 14.16 2.66 -10.97
C TYR A 10 15.69 2.82 -10.78
N GLY A 11 16.15 4.00 -10.36
CA GLY A 11 17.54 4.33 -10.12
C GLY A 11 18.38 4.25 -11.39
N ARG A 12 19.33 3.30 -11.43
CA ARG A 12 20.25 3.13 -12.57
C ARG A 12 19.55 2.73 -13.87
N ARG A 13 18.31 2.21 -13.77
CA ARG A 13 17.49 1.86 -14.93
C ARG A 13 16.74 3.05 -15.52
N GLY A 14 16.82 4.22 -14.86
CA GLY A 14 16.12 5.43 -15.27
C GLY A 14 14.76 5.57 -14.60
N ARG A 15 13.97 6.50 -15.14
CA ARG A 15 12.65 6.84 -14.62
C ARG A 15 11.59 6.56 -15.67
N GLU A 16 10.43 6.08 -15.22
CA GLU A 16 9.29 5.78 -16.08
C GLU A 16 8.13 6.72 -15.74
N ALA A 17 7.52 7.27 -16.79
CA ALA A 17 6.28 8.04 -16.69
C ALA A 17 5.12 7.12 -17.09
N VAL A 18 4.35 6.67 -16.11
CA VAL A 18 3.11 5.93 -16.37
C VAL A 18 1.99 6.94 -16.56
N VAL A 19 1.41 6.97 -17.76
CA VAL A 19 0.32 7.88 -18.14
C VAL A 19 -0.80 7.05 -18.75
N ASP A 20 -1.94 7.02 -18.05
CA ASP A 20 -3.15 6.33 -18.49
C ASP A 20 -4.34 7.29 -18.31
N PRO A 21 -4.99 7.72 -19.40
CA PRO A 21 -6.15 8.62 -19.34
C PRO A 21 -7.39 8.01 -18.68
N ASP A 22 -7.47 6.68 -18.63
CA ASP A 22 -8.63 5.95 -18.10
C ASP A 22 -8.46 5.56 -16.62
N LEU A 23 -7.25 5.72 -16.07
CA LEU A 23 -6.97 5.46 -14.66
C LEU A 23 -7.74 6.44 -13.76
N THR A 24 -8.54 5.91 -12.83
CA THR A 24 -9.16 6.71 -11.78
C THR A 24 -8.22 6.89 -10.60
N ARG A 25 -8.52 7.87 -9.75
CA ARG A 25 -7.79 8.09 -8.49
C ARG A 25 -7.72 6.80 -7.64
N ARG A 26 -8.83 6.07 -7.56
CA ARG A 26 -8.93 4.83 -6.77
C ARG A 26 -8.05 3.72 -7.35
N ASP A 27 -7.93 3.64 -8.67
CA ASP A 27 -7.06 2.65 -9.33
C ASP A 27 -5.59 2.97 -9.06
N VAL A 28 -5.21 4.26 -9.11
CA VAL A 28 -3.86 4.69 -8.73
C VAL A 28 -3.56 4.31 -7.28
N VAL A 29 -4.47 4.60 -6.34
CA VAL A 29 -4.33 4.19 -4.93
C VAL A 29 -4.19 2.67 -4.80
N ALA A 30 -5.00 1.89 -5.52
CA ALA A 30 -4.93 0.43 -5.48
C ALA A 30 -3.58 -0.10 -5.98
N ARG A 31 -2.99 0.50 -7.02
CA ARG A 31 -1.65 0.14 -7.55
C ARG A 31 -0.51 0.54 -6.62
N ILE A 32 -0.67 1.65 -5.89
CA ILE A 32 0.29 2.03 -4.84
C ILE A 32 0.20 1.03 -3.68
N ALA A 33 -1.02 0.75 -3.21
CA ALA A 33 -1.25 -0.15 -2.08
C ALA A 33 -0.83 -1.60 -2.38
N SER A 34 -0.94 -2.04 -3.63
CA SER A 34 -0.46 -3.37 -4.07
C SER A 34 1.06 -3.46 -4.19
N GLY A 35 1.76 -2.31 -4.20
CA GLY A 35 3.21 -2.23 -4.46
C GLY A 35 3.58 -2.35 -5.93
N GLU A 36 2.62 -2.30 -6.86
CA GLU A 36 2.90 -2.23 -8.30
C GLU A 36 3.64 -0.93 -8.65
N TYR A 37 3.25 0.18 -8.01
CA TYR A 37 3.98 1.45 -8.05
C TYR A 37 4.88 1.57 -6.82
N ASP A 38 6.12 1.13 -6.96
CA ASP A 38 7.17 1.31 -5.94
C ASP A 38 8.13 2.44 -6.35
N ASN A 39 8.82 3.05 -5.39
CA ASN A 39 9.78 4.15 -5.62
C ASN A 39 9.22 5.34 -6.43
N ILE A 40 8.00 5.76 -6.06
CA ILE A 40 7.30 6.88 -6.69
C ILE A 40 8.06 8.18 -6.40
N SER A 41 8.44 8.90 -7.46
CA SER A 41 9.01 10.24 -7.37
C SER A 41 7.95 11.31 -7.15
N PHE A 42 6.90 11.28 -7.96
CA PHE A 42 5.75 12.19 -7.84
C PHE A 42 4.54 11.64 -8.58
N ILE A 43 3.36 12.15 -8.21
CA ILE A 43 2.09 11.90 -8.85
C ILE A 43 1.42 13.24 -9.13
N HIS A 44 1.26 13.55 -10.41
CA HIS A 44 0.53 14.74 -10.84
C HIS A 44 -0.85 14.37 -11.34
N GLU A 45 -1.83 15.13 -10.89
CA GLU A 45 -3.16 15.18 -11.49
C GLU A 45 -3.22 16.30 -12.50
N ILE A 46 -3.63 15.97 -13.73
CA ILE A 46 -3.80 16.93 -14.81
C ILE A 46 -5.28 17.08 -15.10
N ALA A 47 -5.82 18.27 -14.87
CA ALA A 47 -7.23 18.59 -15.10
C ALA A 47 -7.33 19.82 -16.01
N GLY A 48 -7.58 19.59 -17.30
CA GLY A 48 -7.62 20.66 -18.30
C GLY A 48 -6.25 21.33 -18.49
N HIS A 49 -6.11 22.55 -17.97
CA HIS A 49 -4.85 23.33 -18.02
C HIS A 49 -4.17 23.44 -16.64
N SER A 50 -4.68 22.71 -15.65
CA SER A 50 -4.13 22.69 -14.30
C SER A 50 -3.32 21.43 -14.07
N VAL A 51 -2.20 21.58 -13.37
CA VAL A 51 -1.36 20.48 -12.88
C VAL A 51 -1.28 20.62 -11.36
N ALA A 52 -1.69 19.59 -10.63
CA ALA A 52 -1.62 19.54 -9.19
C ALA A 52 -0.74 18.37 -8.74
N ASP A 53 0.16 18.60 -7.79
CA ASP A 53 0.89 17.53 -7.12
C ASP A 53 0.01 16.98 -6.00
N ILE A 54 -0.40 15.72 -6.16
CA ILE A 54 -1.26 15.00 -5.22
C ILE A 54 -0.54 13.78 -4.62
N THR A 55 0.79 13.75 -4.72
CA THR A 55 1.61 12.63 -4.26
C THR A 55 1.33 12.29 -2.81
N ALA A 56 1.36 13.30 -1.93
CA ALA A 56 1.16 13.11 -0.49
C ALA A 56 -0.24 12.54 -0.18
N ASP A 57 -1.26 13.05 -0.86
CA ASP A 57 -2.65 12.63 -0.64
C ASP A 57 -2.84 11.16 -1.02
N LEU A 58 -2.32 10.76 -2.18
CA LEU A 58 -2.44 9.37 -2.65
C LEU A 58 -1.61 8.39 -1.84
N LEU A 59 -0.39 8.77 -1.45
CA LEU A 59 0.43 7.94 -0.57
C LEU A 59 -0.21 7.76 0.81
N SER A 60 -0.84 8.80 1.34
CA SER A 60 -1.57 8.71 2.61
C SER A 60 -2.81 7.82 2.49
N GLU A 61 -3.54 7.91 1.37
CA GLU A 61 -4.74 7.11 1.10
C GLU A 61 -4.41 5.63 0.87
N ALA A 62 -3.26 5.36 0.24
CA ALA A 62 -2.78 4.00 -0.04
C ALA A 62 -2.16 3.29 1.17
N ARG A 63 -1.89 4.00 2.28
CA ARG A 63 -1.28 3.39 3.47
C ARG A 63 -2.26 2.37 4.07
N PRO A 64 -1.92 1.07 4.08
CA PRO A 64 -2.78 0.07 4.69
C PRO A 64 -2.95 0.36 6.19
N PRO A 65 -4.07 -0.05 6.80
CA PRO A 65 -4.21 0.01 8.25
C PRO A 65 -3.05 -0.74 8.89
N GLU A 66 -2.43 -0.15 9.92
CA GLU A 66 -1.43 -0.83 10.74
C GLU A 66 -2.12 -2.00 11.45
N ILE A 67 -2.03 -3.19 10.84
CA ILE A 67 -2.42 -4.43 11.49
C ILE A 67 -1.20 -4.85 12.31
N ASP A 68 -1.29 -4.64 13.62
CA ASP A 68 -0.25 -5.08 14.55
C ASP A 68 -0.25 -6.62 14.60
N THR A 69 0.52 -7.23 13.70
CA THR A 69 0.68 -8.69 13.61
C THR A 69 1.29 -9.30 14.88
N SER A 70 1.87 -8.47 15.75
CA SER A 70 2.47 -8.84 17.02
C SER A 70 1.48 -9.53 17.98
N ASP A 71 0.20 -9.14 17.95
CA ASP A 71 -0.80 -9.62 18.91
C ASP A 71 -1.33 -11.04 18.56
N ALA A 72 -1.33 -11.39 17.27
CA ALA A 72 -1.84 -12.67 16.78
C ALA A 72 -0.95 -13.86 17.22
N ASP A 73 0.38 -13.69 17.16
CA ASP A 73 1.34 -14.73 17.56
C ASP A 73 1.32 -14.99 19.08
N LEU A 74 1.09 -13.94 19.88
CA LEU A 74 0.96 -14.05 21.34
C LEU A 74 -0.29 -14.85 21.75
N GLN A 75 -1.40 -14.68 21.02
CA GLN A 75 -2.63 -15.42 21.28
C GLN A 75 -2.52 -16.91 20.93
N ALA A 76 -1.83 -17.26 19.85
CA ALA A 76 -1.60 -18.65 19.44
C ALA A 76 -0.75 -19.40 20.48
N GLY A 77 0.39 -18.82 20.88
CA GLY A 77 1.27 -19.42 21.90
C GLY A 77 0.56 -19.62 23.24
N ARG A 78 -0.26 -18.66 23.67
CA ARG A 78 -1.07 -18.78 24.89
C ARG A 78 -2.12 -19.89 24.79
N SER A 79 -2.75 -20.03 23.63
CA SER A 79 -3.79 -21.04 23.40
C SER A 79 -3.22 -22.45 23.38
N ASP A 80 -2.03 -22.64 22.79
CA ASP A 80 -1.31 -23.90 22.78
C ASP A 80 -0.82 -24.29 24.18
N HIS A 81 -0.25 -23.35 24.94
CA HIS A 81 0.14 -23.59 26.33
C HIS A 81 -1.06 -24.00 27.20
N MET A 82 -2.21 -23.32 27.08
CA MET A 82 -3.42 -23.69 27.84
C MET A 82 -3.95 -25.07 27.42
N ARG A 83 -3.85 -25.42 26.14
CA ARG A 83 -4.26 -26.72 25.63
C ARG A 83 -3.35 -27.83 26.16
N ASP A 84 -2.05 -27.60 26.22
CA ASP A 84 -1.10 -28.57 26.76
C ASP A 84 -1.30 -28.77 28.27
N LEU A 85 -1.48 -27.70 29.05
CA LEU A 85 -1.84 -27.83 30.48
C LEU A 85 -3.07 -28.73 30.70
N ARG A 86 -4.13 -28.56 29.90
CA ARG A 86 -5.35 -29.39 29.98
C ARG A 86 -5.13 -30.86 29.58
N LYS A 87 -4.16 -31.17 28.71
CA LYS A 87 -3.82 -32.57 28.38
C LYS A 87 -3.21 -33.29 29.58
N HIS A 88 -2.46 -32.58 30.41
CA HIS A 88 -1.75 -33.12 31.56
C HIS A 88 -2.61 -33.21 32.84
N GLU A 89 -3.77 -32.54 32.90
CA GLU A 89 -4.71 -32.61 34.04
C GLU A 89 -5.54 -33.91 34.11
N ARG A 90 -5.47 -34.79 33.10
CA ARG A 90 -6.22 -36.07 33.06
C ARG A 90 -5.36 -37.32 33.27
N ALA A 91 -4.20 -37.19 33.92
CA ALA A 91 -3.38 -38.33 34.37
C ALA A 91 -3.60 -38.60 35.87
#